data_AF-A0A2X4TCW2-F1
#
_entry.id   AF-A0A2X4TCW2-F1
#
_cell.length_a   1.000
_cell.length_b   1.000
_cell.length_c   1.000
_cell.angle_alpha   90.00
_cell.angle_beta   90.00
_cell.angle_gamma   90.00
#
_symmetry.space_group_name_H-M   'P 1'
#
loop_
_entity.id
_entity.type
_entity.pdbx_description
1 polymer ?
#
loop_
_entity_poly.entity_id
_entity_poly.type
_entity_poly.pdbx_seq_one_letter_code
_entity_poly.pdbx_strand_id
1 'polypeptide(L)' 'MRAIVVPAEENQRDPRFALANVKLSSLRGLTAAHLLG' A
#
# COMPACT_ATOMS: atom_id res chain seq x y z
N MET A 1 -10.25 2.26 -10.31
CA MET A 1 -10.07 2.79 -8.94
C MET A 1 -8.71 2.32 -8.45
N ARG A 2 -7.85 3.22 -7.95
CA ARG A 2 -6.47 2.88 -7.53
C ARG A 2 -6.40 2.82 -6.01
N ALA A 3 -5.74 1.80 -5.46
CA ALA A 3 -5.61 1.56 -4.03
C ALA A 3 -4.13 1.49 -3.64
N ILE A 4 -3.73 2.32 -2.67
CA ILE A 4 -2.42 2.29 -2.02
C ILE A 4 -2.67 1.91 -0.57
N VAL A 5 -1.99 0.87 -0.09
CA VAL A 5 -2.20 0.35 1.26
C VAL A 5 -0.91 0.45 2.08
N VAL A 6 -1.07 0.86 3.33
CA VAL A 6 -0.03 0.80 4.36
C VAL A 6 -0.61 -0.05 5.49
N PRO A 7 -0.33 -1.36 5.52
CA PRO A 7 -0.90 -2.26 6.51
C PRO A 7 -0.46 -1.87 7.93
N ALA A 8 -1.38 -1.99 8.88
CA ALA A 8 -1.02 -2.05 10.29
C ALA A 8 -0.10 -3.26 10.54
N GLU A 9 0.65 -3.23 11.63
CA GLU A 9 1.64 -4.26 11.96
C GLU A 9 1.00 -5.66 12.01
N GLU A 10 -0.18 -5.75 12.62
CA GLU A 10 -0.97 -6.99 12.71
C GLU A 10 -1.34 -7.60 11.35
N ASN A 11 -1.50 -6.76 10.32
CA ASN A 11 -1.99 -7.16 9.00
C ASN A 11 -0.90 -7.16 7.93
N GLN A 12 0.38 -7.03 8.29
CA GLN A 12 1.47 -6.95 7.30
C GLN A 12 1.50 -8.12 6.31
N ARG A 13 1.10 -9.31 6.76
CA ARG A 13 1.11 -10.54 5.97
C ARG A 13 -0.26 -10.91 5.41
N ASP A 14 -1.24 -10.03 5.53
CA ASP A 14 -2.58 -10.30 5.04
C ASP A 14 -2.56 -10.43 3.49
N PRO A 15 -2.97 -11.58 2.94
CA PRO A 15 -2.96 -11.82 1.50
C PRO A 15 -3.95 -10.94 0.75
N ARG A 16 -4.96 -10.37 1.42
CA ARG A 16 -5.95 -9.48 0.81
C ARG A 16 -5.31 -8.21 0.24
N PHE A 17 -4.15 -7.80 0.75
CA PHE A 17 -3.41 -6.66 0.20
C PHE A 17 -2.76 -6.92 -1.16
N ALA A 18 -2.77 -8.15 -1.67
CA ALA A 18 -2.32 -8.45 -3.04
C ALA A 18 -3.17 -7.76 -4.11
N LEU A 19 -4.39 -7.33 -3.79
CA LEU A 19 -5.27 -6.59 -4.70
C LEU A 19 -4.94 -5.09 -4.78
N ALA A 20 -4.11 -4.55 -3.87
CA ALA A 20 -3.73 -3.15 -3.90
C ALA A 20 -2.70 -2.89 -5.01
N ASN A 21 -2.76 -1.70 -5.63
CA ASN A 21 -1.80 -1.30 -6.66
C ASN A 21 -0.40 -1.08 -6.07
N VAL A 22 -0.34 -0.58 -4.84
CA VAL A 22 0.91 -0.32 -4.12
C VAL A 22 0.74 -0.72 -2.67
N LYS A 23 1.66 -1.53 -2.15
CA LYS A 23 1.76 -1.88 -0.73
C LYS A 23 3.04 -1.27 -0.17
N LEU A 24 2.91 -0.34 0.77
CA LEU A 24 4.03 0.29 1.46
C LEU A 24 4.11 -0.23 2.89
N SER A 25 5.32 -0.26 3.45
CA SER A 25 5.54 -0.51 4.88
C SER A 25 5.31 0.72 5.75
N SER A 26 5.36 1.92 5.17
CA SER A 26 5.14 3.19 5.86
C SER A 26 4.69 4.29 4.90
N LEU A 27 3.90 5.25 5.38
CA LEU A 27 3.51 6.46 4.63
C LEU A 27 4.70 7.35 4.24
N ARG A 28 5.84 7.23 4.93
CA ARG A 28 7.07 7.96 4.53
C ARG A 28 7.59 7.57 3.15
N GLY A 29 7.26 6.36 2.68
CA GLY A 29 7.59 5.89 1.34
C GLY A 29 6.59 6.31 0.26
N LEU A 30 5.58 7.13 0.59
CA LEU A 30 4.60 7.60 -0.39
C LEU A 30 5.25 8.64 -1.31
N THR A 31 5.13 8.42 -2.62
CA THR A 31 5.64 9.33 -3.66
C THR A 31 4.52 9.73 -4.62
N ALA A 32 4.74 10.80 -5.38
CA ALA A 32 3.80 11.24 -6.41
C ALA A 32 3.56 10.15 -7.49
N ALA A 33 4.57 9.33 -7.79
CA ALA A 33 4.44 8.20 -8.72
C ALA A 33 3.42 7.16 -8.22
N HIS A 34 3.34 6.92 -6.90
CA HIS A 34 2.34 6.01 -6.35
C HIS A 34 0.91 6.54 -6.53
N LEU A 35 0.72 7.86 -6.45
CA LEU A 35 -0.58 8.52 -6.58
C LEU A 35 -1.04 8.67 -8.02
N LEU A 36 -0.13 9.10 -8.90
CA LEU A 36 -0.45 9.46 -10.29
C LEU A 36 -0.46 8.27 -11.22
N GLY A 37 0.21 7.16 -10.85
CA GLY A 37 0.13 5.88 -11.56
C GLY A 37 0.85 5.89 -12.88
#